data_AF-A0A9Q9HK18-F1
#
_entry.id   AF-A0A9Q9HK18-F1
#
_cell.length_a   1.000
_cell.length_b   1.000
_cell.length_c   1.000
_cell.angle_alpha   90.00
_cell.angle_beta   90.00
_cell.angle_gamma   90.00
#
_symmetry.space_group_name_H-M   'P 1'
#
loop_
_entity.id
_entity.type
_entity.pdbx_description
1 polymer ?
#
loop_
_entity_poly.entity_id
_entity_poly.type
_entity_poly.pdbx_seq_one_letter_code
_entity_poly.pdbx_strand_id
1 'polypeptide(L)' 'MSIEAPETKIVDSRKVACDGSEGALGHPRVYLLIPEDDNFVECPYCDCKYVYRDAAKAAE' A
#
# COMPACT_ATOMS: atom_id res chain seq x y z
N MET A 1 3.29 -21.23 -9.99
CA MET A 1 2.23 -20.21 -10.05
C MET A 1 2.93 -18.86 -9.97
N SER A 2 2.78 -17.99 -10.97
CA SER A 2 3.39 -16.67 -10.94
C SER A 2 2.78 -15.89 -9.79
N ILE A 3 3.59 -15.55 -8.79
CA ILE A 3 3.20 -14.55 -7.82
C ILE A 3 3.08 -13.23 -8.60
N GLU A 4 1.86 -12.73 -8.73
CA GLU A 4 1.64 -11.42 -9.32
C GLU A 4 2.36 -10.42 -8.41
N ALA A 5 3.21 -9.57 -9.00
CA ALA A 5 4.05 -8.67 -8.22
C ALA A 5 3.15 -7.79 -7.33
N PRO A 6 3.53 -7.52 -6.07
CA PRO A 6 2.72 -6.73 -5.16
C PRO A 6 2.41 -5.37 -5.79
N GLU A 7 1.12 -5.05 -5.92
CA GLU A 7 0.67 -3.77 -6.44
C GLU A 7 1.22 -2.64 -5.57
N THR A 8 2.25 -1.95 -6.07
CA THR A 8 2.89 -0.85 -5.37
C THR A 8 2.22 0.46 -5.75
N LYS A 9 1.59 1.14 -4.78
CA LYS A 9 0.85 2.38 -4.95
C LYS A 9 1.56 3.52 -4.24
N ILE A 10 1.92 4.56 -4.97
CA ILE A 10 2.56 5.75 -4.40
C ILE A 10 1.47 6.68 -3.88
N VAL A 11 1.57 7.10 -2.61
CA VAL A 11 0.60 7.96 -1.94
C VAL A 11 1.26 9.24 -1.45
N ASP A 12 0.52 10.34 -1.50
CA ASP A 12 0.97 11.66 -1.02
C ASP A 12 0.62 11.88 0.47
N SER A 13 -0.05 10.91 1.10
CA SER A 13 -0.48 10.98 2.50
C SER A 13 -0.06 9.73 3.25
N ARG A 14 0.39 9.90 4.50
CA ARG A 14 0.76 8.78 5.38
C ARG A 14 -0.44 7.98 5.86
N LYS A 15 -1.63 8.58 5.88
CA LYS A 15 -2.89 7.87 6.14
C LYS A 15 -3.46 7.41 4.81
N VAL A 16 -3.50 6.11 4.60
CA VAL A 16 -4.00 5.47 3.39
C VAL A 16 -5.31 4.78 3.71
N ALA A 17 -6.35 5.05 2.93
CA ALA A 17 -7.54 4.22 2.92
C ALA A 17 -7.34 3.13 1.86
N CYS A 18 -7.33 1.87 2.30
CA CYS A 18 -7.36 0.73 1.40
C CYS A 18 -8.78 0.18 1.41
N ASP A 19 -9.47 0.32 0.28
CA ASP A 19 -10.86 -0.13 0.11
C ASP A 19 -10.99 -1.58 -0.38
N GLY A 20 -9.86 -2.28 -0.53
CA GLY A 20 -9.83 -3.62 -1.12
C GLY A 20 -10.10 -3.58 -2.62
N SER A 21 -9.27 -4.23 -3.43
CA SER A 21 -9.53 -4.32 -4.88
C SER A 21 -10.83 -5.08 -5.14
N GLU A 22 -11.59 -4.69 -6.18
CA GLU A 22 -12.85 -5.31 -6.58
C GLU A 22 -12.67 -6.81 -6.90
N GLY A 23 -12.95 -7.68 -5.93
CA GLY A 23 -12.85 -9.12 -6.06
C GLY A 23 -13.42 -9.84 -4.85
N ALA A 24 -13.72 -11.15 -4.98
CA ALA A 24 -14.31 -11.97 -3.92
C ALA A 24 -13.44 -12.09 -2.63
N LEU A 25 -12.19 -11.65 -2.69
CA LEU A 25 -11.23 -11.60 -1.58
C LEU A 25 -10.96 -10.17 -1.08
N GLY A 26 -11.68 -9.17 -1.59
CA GLY A 26 -11.57 -7.78 -1.11
C GLY A 26 -12.03 -7.65 0.35
N HIS A 27 -11.26 -6.93 1.15
CA HIS A 27 -11.60 -6.61 2.54
C HIS A 27 -12.36 -5.28 2.63
N PRO A 28 -13.13 -5.03 3.70
CA PRO A 28 -13.77 -3.72 3.92
C PRO A 28 -12.73 -2.61 4.06
N ARG A 29 -13.14 -1.36 3.81
CA ARG A 29 -12.27 -0.18 3.95
C ARG A 29 -11.52 -0.17 5.27
N VAL A 30 -10.19 -0.27 5.20
CA VAL A 30 -9.29 -0.10 6.35
C VAL A 30 -8.40 1.12 6.16
N TYR A 31 -7.97 1.69 7.27
CA TYR A 31 -7.04 2.81 7.28
C TYR A 31 -5.67 2.31 7.74
N LEU A 32 -4.69 2.41 6.86
CA LEU A 32 -3.30 2.05 7.12
C LEU A 32 -2.52 3.35 7.37
N LEU A 33 -1.59 3.30 8.33
CA LEU A 33 -0.66 4.39 8.60
C LEU A 33 0.72 3.98 8.12
N ILE A 34 1.33 4.82 7.27
CA ILE A 34 2.71 4.66 6.84
C ILE A 34 3.63 5.15 7.96
N PRO A 35 4.48 4.28 8.54
CA PRO A 35 5.51 4.68 9.50
C PRO A 35 6.55 5.59 8.83
N GLU A 36 7.09 6.54 9.61
CA GLU A 36 8.09 7.48 9.10
C GLU A 36 9.46 6.84 8.85
N ASP A 37 9.77 5.75 9.56
CA ASP A 37 11.02 4.99 9.41
C ASP A 37 11.07 4.21 8.08
N ASP A 38 10.04 3.42 7.79
CA ASP A 38 9.99 2.58 6.58
C ASP A 38 9.46 3.34 5.35
N ASN A 39 8.65 4.38 5.56
CA ASN A 39 7.98 5.15 4.50
C ASN A 39 7.12 4.33 3.53
N PHE A 40 6.81 3.07 3.86
CA PHE A 40 5.79 2.28 3.20
C PHE A 40 4.96 1.48 4.21
N VAL A 41 3.79 1.04 3.78
CA VAL A 41 2.94 0.13 4.53
C VAL A 41 2.30 -0.87 3.58
N GLU A 42 2.20 -2.12 4.01
CA GLU A 42 1.59 -3.19 3.24
C GLU A 42 0.22 -3.53 3.81
N CYS A 43 -0.77 -3.70 2.91
CA CYS A 43 -2.09 -4.15 3.33
C CYS A 43 -2.05 -5.67 3.56
N PRO A 44 -2.40 -6.17 4.77
CA PRO A 44 -2.34 -7.59 5.09
C PRO A 44 -3.39 -8.45 4.37
N TYR A 45 -4.26 -7.83 3.57
CA TYR A 45 -5.37 -8.48 2.88
C TYR A 45 -5.16 -8.49 1.36
N CYS A 46 -4.80 -7.34 0.78
CA CYS A 46 -4.64 -7.19 -0.68
C CYS A 46 -3.20 -7.37 -1.15
N ASP A 47 -2.23 -7.48 -0.23
CA ASP A 47 -0.80 -7.43 -0.52
C ASP A 47 -0.37 -6.14 -1.27
N CYS A 48 -1.23 -5.12 -1.29
CA CYS A 48 -0.91 -3.82 -1.87
C CYS A 48 0.12 -3.11 -0.99
N LYS A 49 1.23 -2.69 -1.60
CA LYS A 49 2.27 -1.92 -0.94
C LYS A 49 2.05 -0.44 -1.19
N TYR A 50 1.78 0.33 -0.15
CA TYR A 50 1.64 1.78 -0.25
C TYR A 50 2.93 2.48 0.15
N VAL A 51 3.53 3.21 -0.78
CA VAL A 51 4.80 3.92 -0.56
C VAL A 51 4.53 5.41 -0.50
N TYR A 52 5.04 6.08 0.53
CA TYR A 52 4.93 7.52 0.64
C TYR A 52 5.81 8.20 -0.42
N ARG A 53 5.24 9.17 -1.14
CA ARG A 53 5.87 9.86 -2.27
C ARG A 53 7.27 10.40 -1.95
N ASP A 54 7.48 10.88 -0.73
CA ASP A 54 8.76 11.43 -0.31
C ASP A 54 9.88 10.37 -0.30
N ALA A 55 9.56 9.14 0.12
CA ALA A 55 10.50 8.03 0.04
C ALA A 55 10.69 7.49 -1.38
N ALA A 56 9.66 7.52 -2.22
CA ALA A 56 9.80 7.15 -3.63
C ALA A 56 10.76 8.10 -4.38
N LYS A 57 10.87 9.36 -3.96
CA LYS A 57 11.82 10.34 -4.50
C LYS A 57 13.25 10.20 -3.95
N ALA A 58 13.44 9.58 -2.79
CA ALA A 58 14.76 9.40 -2.19
C ALA A 58 15.56 8.25 -2.82
N ALA A 59 14.93 7.43 -3.68
CA ALA A 59 15.54 6.29 -4.36
C ALA A 59 16.03 6.61 -5.80
N GLU A 60 16.02 7.88 -6.21
CA GLU A 60 16.51 8.35 -7.52
C GLU A 60 17.94 8.92 -7.44
#